data_AF-A0ABD7S0R9-F1
#
_entry.id   AF-A0ABD7S0R9-F1
#
_cell.length_a   1.000
_cell.length_b   1.000
_cell.length_c   1.000
_cell.angle_alpha   90.00
_cell.angle_beta   90.00
_cell.angle_gamma   90.00
#
_symmetry.space_group_name_H-M   'P 1'
#
loop_
_entity.id
_entity.type
_entity.pdbx_description
1 polymer ?
#
loop_
_entity_poly.entity_id
_entity_poly.type
_entity_poly.pdbx_seq_one_letter_code
_entity_poly.pdbx_strand_id
1 'polypeptide(L)'
;MQTLDRLEREQLPFAAALALTRTAQEVQKGLREEMGAVFDRPTRATLNSLFIQPATKDRMEARVWIKDGRSTNGAGNLVGQEGQWGKGRAASTWLTPQVYGGSRSEKGFEKMLRRKGVLGSGQYVVPGDKLDLDQYGNIGRGRLNKIMSGAQLFTEEGYKANATDSRRSMRKGNRRYFLLRKGGRPIGIAERLGYGKGSRNNIRIVLAFVRNPSYSKRLDFFGVAERVAEDQLPIQFELALARALATRRS
;
A
#
# COMPACT_ATOMS: atom_id res chain seq x y z
N MET A 1 13.89 -48.57 -26.29
CA MET A 1 14.50 -47.67 -25.29
C MET A 1 14.41 -46.16 -25.62
N GLN A 2 14.12 -45.72 -26.85
CA GLN A 2 14.05 -44.28 -27.21
C GLN A 2 12.85 -43.49 -26.63
N THR A 3 11.82 -44.17 -26.14
CA THR A 3 10.59 -43.52 -25.62
C THR A 3 10.68 -43.05 -24.17
N LEU A 4 11.55 -43.65 -23.35
CA LEU A 4 11.81 -43.22 -21.98
C LEU A 4 12.68 -41.95 -21.93
N ASP A 5 13.65 -41.84 -22.83
CA ASP A 5 14.62 -40.73 -22.89
C ASP A 5 13.96 -39.38 -23.26
N ARG A 6 12.91 -39.41 -24.10
CA ARG A 6 12.13 -38.19 -24.43
C ARG A 6 11.13 -37.81 -23.33
N LEU A 7 10.64 -38.79 -22.56
CA LEU A 7 9.77 -38.59 -21.40
C LEU A 7 10.52 -37.82 -20.30
N GLU A 8 11.73 -38.25 -19.98
CA GLU A 8 12.56 -37.61 -18.97
C GLU A 8 13.05 -36.22 -19.39
N ARG A 9 13.45 -36.04 -20.66
CA ARG A 9 14.07 -34.78 -21.10
C ARG A 9 13.11 -33.62 -21.31
N GLU A 10 11.84 -33.87 -21.68
CA GLU A 10 10.92 -32.78 -22.05
C GLU A 10 9.71 -32.65 -21.13
N GLN A 11 9.17 -33.78 -20.64
CA GLN A 11 7.92 -33.80 -19.89
C GLN A 11 8.15 -33.58 -18.40
N LEU A 12 9.23 -34.14 -17.81
CA LEU A 12 9.57 -33.87 -16.41
C LEU A 12 9.88 -32.38 -16.16
N PRO A 13 10.70 -31.68 -16.97
CA PRO A 13 10.93 -30.24 -16.80
C PRO A 13 9.65 -29.41 -16.95
N PHE A 14 8.78 -29.78 -17.88
CA PHE A 14 7.50 -29.11 -18.05
C PHE A 14 6.57 -29.32 -16.85
N ALA A 15 6.44 -30.56 -16.37
CA ALA A 15 5.64 -30.90 -15.20
C ALA A 15 6.16 -30.17 -13.95
N ALA A 16 7.48 -30.14 -13.74
CA ALA A 16 8.11 -29.44 -12.63
C ALA A 16 7.82 -27.92 -12.68
N ALA A 17 8.05 -27.27 -13.81
CA ALA A 17 7.77 -25.84 -13.97
C ALA A 17 6.27 -25.51 -13.77
N LEU A 18 5.39 -26.38 -14.25
CA LEU A 18 3.95 -26.24 -14.07
C LEU A 18 3.53 -26.41 -12.60
N ALA A 19 4.08 -27.43 -11.92
CA ALA A 19 3.82 -27.70 -10.50
C ALA A 19 4.26 -26.53 -9.62
N LEU A 20 5.48 -26.02 -9.84
CA LEU A 20 6.02 -24.85 -9.12
C LEU A 20 5.15 -23.62 -9.35
N THR A 21 4.74 -23.37 -10.60
CA THR A 21 3.89 -22.23 -10.93
C THR A 21 2.51 -22.33 -10.26
N ARG A 22 1.89 -23.52 -10.25
CA ARG A 22 0.60 -23.73 -9.59
C ARG A 22 0.71 -23.65 -8.07
N THR A 23 1.78 -24.17 -7.50
CA THR A 23 2.05 -24.04 -6.05
C THR A 23 2.18 -22.57 -5.67
N ALA A 24 2.88 -21.76 -6.48
CA ALA A 24 2.96 -20.32 -6.27
C ALA A 24 1.60 -19.61 -6.37
N GLN A 25 0.66 -20.13 -7.18
CA GLN A 25 -0.72 -19.62 -7.25
C GLN A 25 -1.50 -19.90 -5.96
N GLU A 26 -1.37 -21.10 -5.40
CA GLU A 26 -1.99 -21.43 -4.11
C GLU A 26 -1.37 -20.63 -2.97
N VAL A 27 -0.05 -20.45 -2.96
CA VAL A 27 0.64 -19.58 -1.98
C VAL A 27 0.12 -18.14 -2.08
N GLN A 28 -0.02 -17.58 -3.28
CA GLN A 28 -0.57 -16.24 -3.46
C GLN A 28 -2.00 -16.14 -2.91
N LYS A 29 -2.82 -17.18 -3.14
CA LYS A 29 -4.20 -17.26 -2.64
C LYS A 29 -4.23 -17.31 -1.11
N GLY A 30 -3.45 -18.20 -0.48
CA GLY A 30 -3.35 -18.29 0.98
C GLY A 30 -2.87 -16.98 1.62
N LEU A 31 -1.86 -16.34 1.05
CA LEU A 31 -1.40 -15.03 1.50
C LEU A 31 -2.47 -13.94 1.36
N ARG A 32 -3.25 -13.96 0.27
CA ARG A 32 -4.36 -13.02 0.08
C ARG A 32 -5.46 -13.22 1.12
N GLU A 33 -5.76 -14.46 1.47
CA GLU A 33 -6.73 -14.82 2.52
C GLU A 33 -6.25 -14.35 3.89
N GLU A 34 -4.99 -14.61 4.22
CA GLU A 34 -4.34 -14.11 5.45
C GLU A 34 -4.41 -12.58 5.53
N MET A 35 -4.07 -11.88 4.44
CA MET A 35 -4.21 -10.42 4.37
C MET A 35 -5.65 -9.95 4.58
N GLY A 36 -6.65 -10.74 4.18
CA GLY A 36 -8.06 -10.48 4.43
C GLY A 36 -8.45 -10.66 5.91
N ALA A 37 -7.80 -11.59 6.61
CA ALA A 37 -8.05 -11.88 8.01
C ALA A 37 -7.35 -10.91 8.98
N VAL A 38 -6.08 -10.55 8.71
CA VAL A 38 -5.25 -9.78 9.66
C VAL A 38 -5.37 -8.26 9.51
N PHE A 39 -5.85 -7.76 8.36
CA PHE A 39 -6.01 -6.34 8.12
C PHE A 39 -7.44 -5.88 8.34
N ASP A 40 -7.61 -4.73 9.01
CA ASP A 40 -8.89 -4.04 9.10
C ASP A 40 -9.20 -3.36 7.75
N ARG A 41 -10.26 -3.80 7.09
CA ARG A 41 -10.81 -3.23 5.83
C ARG A 41 -9.74 -3.01 4.74
N PRO A 42 -9.01 -4.06 4.31
CA PRO A 42 -7.94 -3.91 3.33
C PRO A 42 -8.50 -3.46 1.97
N THR A 43 -7.82 -2.49 1.35
CA THR A 43 -8.20 -2.04 0.00
C THR A 43 -7.95 -3.12 -1.05
N ARG A 44 -8.69 -3.11 -2.17
CA ARG A 44 -8.41 -3.98 -3.33
C ARG A 44 -6.97 -3.87 -3.82
N ALA A 45 -6.37 -2.67 -3.75
CA ALA A 45 -4.97 -2.46 -4.12
C ALA A 45 -4.00 -3.17 -3.17
N THR A 46 -4.36 -3.31 -1.89
CA THR A 46 -3.60 -4.09 -0.91
C THR A 46 -3.75 -5.58 -1.20
N LEU A 47 -4.97 -6.09 -1.36
CA LEU A 47 -5.18 -7.51 -1.65
C LEU A 47 -4.59 -7.97 -3.00
N ASN A 48 -4.57 -7.08 -4.00
CA ASN A 48 -3.99 -7.34 -5.32
C ASN A 48 -2.50 -6.94 -5.43
N SER A 49 -1.82 -6.78 -4.30
CA SER A 49 -0.42 -6.36 -4.24
C SER A 49 0.57 -7.49 -4.46
N LEU A 50 0.13 -8.74 -4.35
CA LEU A 50 0.96 -9.92 -4.56
C LEU A 50 1.14 -10.20 -6.05
N PHE A 51 2.31 -10.70 -6.43
CA PHE A 51 2.65 -11.08 -7.79
C PHE A 51 3.35 -12.45 -7.81
N ILE A 52 3.17 -13.18 -8.90
CA ILE A 52 3.79 -14.48 -9.13
C ILE A 52 4.75 -14.35 -10.31
N GLN A 53 6.00 -14.71 -10.09
CA GLN A 53 6.90 -15.05 -11.17
C GLN A 53 6.75 -16.57 -11.42
N PRO A 54 6.23 -16.99 -12.59
CA PRO A 54 6.09 -18.41 -12.90
C PRO A 54 7.46 -19.05 -13.11
N ALA A 55 7.54 -20.36 -12.85
CA ALA A 55 8.71 -21.15 -13.21
C ALA A 55 8.74 -21.43 -14.72
N THR A 56 9.94 -21.54 -15.28
CA THR A 56 10.15 -21.97 -16.66
C THR A 56 10.96 -23.26 -16.67
N LYS A 57 11.05 -23.92 -17.83
CA LYS A 57 11.86 -25.15 -17.97
C LYS A 57 13.34 -24.89 -17.69
N ASP A 58 13.83 -23.71 -18.05
CA ASP A 58 15.23 -23.31 -17.81
C ASP A 58 15.45 -22.80 -16.38
N ARG A 59 14.38 -22.26 -15.77
CA ARG A 59 14.38 -21.71 -14.42
C ARG A 59 13.31 -22.40 -13.58
N MET A 60 13.70 -23.51 -12.97
CA MET A 60 12.89 -24.34 -12.06
C MET A 60 12.65 -23.66 -10.71
N GLU A 61 12.14 -22.43 -10.75
CA GLU A 61 11.90 -21.60 -9.59
C GLU A 61 10.69 -20.71 -9.87
N ALA A 62 9.66 -20.81 -9.02
CA ALA A 62 8.57 -19.86 -8.98
C ALA A 62 8.71 -18.98 -7.75
N ARG A 63 8.35 -17.69 -7.85
CA ARG A 63 8.43 -16.75 -6.73
C ARG A 63 7.10 -16.05 -6.51
N VAL A 64 6.74 -15.86 -5.25
CA VAL A 64 5.63 -14.98 -4.82
C VAL A 64 6.21 -13.77 -4.11
N TRP A 65 5.81 -12.57 -4.51
CA TRP A 65 6.39 -11.34 -3.98
C TRP A 65 5.38 -10.18 -3.89
N ILE A 66 5.76 -9.10 -3.21
CA ILE A 66 4.97 -7.87 -3.07
C ILE A 66 5.40 -6.85 -4.14
N LYS A 67 4.44 -6.27 -4.87
CA LYS A 67 4.69 -5.22 -5.88
C LYS A 67 5.50 -4.06 -5.29
N ASP A 68 6.59 -3.70 -5.97
CA ASP A 68 7.61 -2.74 -5.55
C ASP A 68 7.77 -1.54 -6.51
N GLY A 69 6.84 -1.36 -7.45
CA GLY A 69 6.98 -0.51 -8.64
C GLY A 69 7.33 0.99 -8.49
N ARG A 70 7.44 1.69 -9.64
CA ARG A 70 7.96 3.07 -9.76
C ARG A 70 7.20 4.12 -8.91
N SER A 71 7.92 5.10 -8.37
CA SER A 71 7.36 6.31 -7.73
C SER A 71 7.39 7.50 -8.70
N THR A 72 6.50 8.48 -8.56
CA THR A 72 6.64 9.80 -9.23
C THR A 72 7.38 10.77 -8.32
N ASN A 73 8.30 11.58 -8.86
CA ASN A 73 8.95 12.66 -8.12
C ASN A 73 8.04 13.90 -8.04
N GLY A 74 8.50 14.94 -7.34
CA GLY A 74 7.79 16.21 -7.22
C GLY A 74 7.55 16.96 -8.54
N ALA A 75 8.25 16.58 -9.62
CA ALA A 75 8.07 17.13 -10.96
C ALA A 75 7.12 16.29 -11.84
N GLY A 76 6.52 15.22 -11.29
CA GLY A 76 5.65 14.32 -12.06
C GLY A 76 6.39 13.28 -12.91
N ASN A 77 7.73 13.25 -12.87
CA ASN A 77 8.53 12.26 -13.58
C ASN A 77 8.55 10.95 -12.79
N LEU A 78 8.47 9.82 -13.47
CA LEU A 78 8.73 8.52 -12.85
C LEU A 78 10.20 8.46 -12.41
N VAL A 79 10.44 8.17 -11.13
CA VAL A 79 11.76 8.00 -10.51
C VAL A 79 11.78 6.72 -9.67
N GLY A 80 12.98 6.18 -9.49
CA GLY A 80 13.22 4.85 -8.95
C GLY A 80 13.47 3.86 -10.08
N GLN A 81 14.19 2.77 -9.78
CA GLN A 81 14.22 1.63 -10.69
C GLN A 81 12.78 1.14 -10.86
N GLU A 82 12.40 0.79 -12.09
CA GLU A 82 11.29 -0.14 -12.25
C GLU A 82 11.67 -1.32 -11.37
N GLY A 83 10.94 -1.52 -10.26
CA GLY A 83 11.01 -2.79 -9.57
C GLY A 83 10.95 -3.85 -10.67
N GLN A 84 11.89 -4.80 -10.64
CA GLN A 84 12.12 -5.76 -11.72
C GLN A 84 10.84 -6.57 -12.06
N TRP A 85 9.75 -6.35 -11.29
CA TRP A 85 8.49 -7.07 -11.24
C TRP A 85 7.23 -6.16 -11.23
N GLY A 86 7.24 -4.98 -11.89
CA GLY A 86 6.02 -4.37 -12.45
C GLY A 86 5.77 -2.85 -12.28
N LYS A 87 4.91 -2.29 -13.16
CA LYS A 87 4.45 -0.88 -13.12
C LYS A 87 3.35 -0.68 -12.06
N GLY A 88 3.58 0.17 -11.06
CA GLY A 88 2.53 0.57 -10.11
C GLY A 88 3.07 1.10 -8.79
N ARG A 89 2.19 1.63 -7.95
CA ARG A 89 2.53 2.09 -6.59
C ARG A 89 3.18 0.93 -5.83
N ALA A 90 4.41 1.14 -5.35
CA ALA A 90 5.15 0.20 -4.52
C ALA A 90 4.33 -0.19 -3.27
N ALA A 91 3.61 -1.31 -3.34
CA ALA A 91 2.89 -1.88 -2.22
C ALA A 91 3.81 -2.28 -1.08
N SER A 92 5.07 -2.57 -1.39
CA SER A 92 6.16 -2.68 -0.43
C SER A 92 6.19 -1.50 0.57
N THR A 93 5.90 -0.27 0.12
CA THR A 93 5.87 0.93 0.98
C THR A 93 4.96 0.79 2.21
N TRP A 94 3.84 0.06 2.09
CA TRP A 94 2.90 -0.13 3.19
C TRP A 94 2.81 -1.57 3.71
N LEU A 95 3.22 -2.58 2.93
CA LEU A 95 3.20 -3.98 3.34
C LEU A 95 4.50 -4.48 3.95
N THR A 96 5.67 -3.96 3.53
CA THR A 96 6.96 -4.39 4.10
C THR A 96 6.99 -4.22 5.62
N PRO A 97 6.52 -3.11 6.22
CA PRO A 97 6.45 -3.00 7.68
C PRO A 97 5.49 -3.99 8.34
N GLN A 98 4.47 -4.48 7.63
CA GLN A 98 3.53 -5.48 8.16
C GLN A 98 4.14 -6.90 8.18
N VAL A 99 5.08 -7.17 7.27
CA VAL A 99 5.80 -8.45 7.15
C VAL A 99 7.04 -8.49 8.05
N TYR A 100 7.93 -7.52 7.88
CA TYR A 100 9.23 -7.51 8.55
C TYR A 100 9.20 -6.75 9.89
N GLY A 101 8.15 -5.96 10.13
CA GLY A 101 8.10 -4.99 11.22
C GLY A 101 8.79 -3.68 10.83
N GLY A 102 8.81 -2.72 11.76
CA GLY A 102 9.57 -1.47 11.63
C GLY A 102 8.71 -0.22 11.41
N SER A 103 9.38 0.85 10.97
CA SER A 103 8.76 2.17 10.84
C SER A 103 7.90 2.26 9.58
N ARG A 104 6.65 2.73 9.73
CA ARG A 104 5.77 3.03 8.60
C ARG A 104 6.40 4.07 7.70
N SER A 105 6.42 3.81 6.39
CA SER A 105 6.82 4.83 5.41
C SER A 105 5.91 6.05 5.51
N GLU A 106 6.51 7.23 5.46
CA GLU A 106 5.80 8.50 5.47
C GLU A 106 4.90 8.62 4.25
N LYS A 107 3.65 9.05 4.47
CA LYS A 107 2.75 9.39 3.37
C LYS A 107 3.26 10.66 2.66
N GLY A 108 2.98 10.80 1.37
CA GLY A 108 3.45 11.95 0.59
C GLY A 108 3.09 13.32 1.19
N PHE A 109 1.90 13.46 1.78
CA PHE A 109 1.51 14.71 2.44
C PHE A 109 2.22 14.91 3.80
N GLU A 110 2.58 13.83 4.50
CA GLU A 110 3.37 13.92 5.74
C GLU A 110 4.79 14.41 5.43
N LYS A 111 5.39 13.93 4.34
CA LYS A 111 6.66 14.45 3.81
C LYS A 111 6.58 15.95 3.55
N MET A 112 5.47 16.41 2.96
CA MET A 112 5.26 17.84 2.70
C MET A 112 5.10 18.66 3.99
N LEU A 113 4.34 18.15 4.97
CA LEU A 113 4.19 18.81 6.27
C LEU A 113 5.53 18.89 7.03
N ARG A 114 6.38 17.86 6.90
CA ARG A 114 7.75 17.87 7.44
C ARG A 114 8.63 18.90 6.75
N ARG A 115 8.59 18.97 5.42
CA ARG A 115 9.31 20.01 4.65
C ARG A 115 8.89 21.43 5.04
N LYS A 116 7.61 21.65 5.39
CA LYS A 116 7.11 22.93 5.91
C LYS A 116 7.48 23.20 7.38
N GLY A 117 8.17 22.28 8.07
CA GLY A 117 8.48 22.40 9.50
C GLY A 117 7.26 22.30 10.42
N VAL A 118 6.14 21.79 9.90
CA VAL A 118 4.87 21.69 10.64
C VAL A 118 4.74 20.35 11.35
N LEU A 119 5.24 19.27 10.74
CA LEU A 119 5.29 17.95 11.33
C LEU A 119 6.74 17.64 11.73
N GLY A 120 6.96 17.25 12.99
CA GLY A 120 8.29 16.93 13.50
C GLY A 120 8.79 15.55 13.04
N SER A 121 10.09 15.31 13.25
CA SER A 121 10.68 13.99 13.05
C SER A 121 10.00 12.94 13.95
N GLY A 122 9.72 11.77 13.41
CA GLY A 122 9.02 10.69 14.12
C GLY A 122 7.53 10.95 14.43
N GLN A 123 6.96 12.08 13.98
CA GLN A 123 5.52 12.33 14.10
C GLN A 123 4.75 11.87 12.85
N TYR A 124 3.53 11.40 13.07
CA TYR A 124 2.62 10.93 12.04
C TYR A 124 1.30 11.68 12.12
N VAL A 125 0.56 11.66 11.01
CA VAL A 125 -0.76 12.27 10.94
C VAL A 125 -1.84 11.21 11.06
N VAL A 126 -2.69 11.37 12.05
CA VAL A 126 -3.85 10.49 12.31
C VAL A 126 -5.14 11.29 12.10
N PRO A 127 -6.17 10.72 11.45
CA PRO A 127 -7.48 11.34 11.37
C PRO A 127 -8.05 11.64 12.75
N GLY A 128 -8.71 12.79 12.92
CA GLY A 128 -9.50 13.04 14.12
C GLY A 128 -10.73 12.12 14.15
N ASP A 129 -11.16 11.76 15.35
CA ASP A 129 -12.26 10.82 15.62
C ASP A 129 -13.55 11.10 14.82
N LYS A 130 -13.89 12.38 14.66
CA LYS A 130 -15.11 12.83 13.98
C LYS A 130 -14.89 13.19 12.50
N LEU A 131 -13.80 12.77 11.87
CA LEU A 131 -13.59 13.00 10.44
C LEU A 131 -14.21 11.86 9.63
N ASP A 132 -15.05 12.20 8.64
CA ASP A 132 -15.62 11.20 7.74
C ASP A 132 -14.50 10.49 6.98
N LEU A 133 -14.37 9.18 7.22
CA LEU A 133 -13.46 8.29 6.51
C LEU A 133 -14.21 7.55 5.41
N ASP A 134 -13.47 7.10 4.40
CA ASP A 134 -14.02 6.17 3.43
C ASP A 134 -14.24 4.79 4.05
N GLN A 135 -14.87 3.89 3.29
CA GLN A 135 -15.11 2.50 3.68
C GLN A 135 -13.85 1.73 4.11
N TYR A 136 -12.65 2.23 3.77
CA TYR A 136 -11.36 1.63 4.10
C TYR A 136 -10.63 2.37 5.24
N GLY A 137 -11.30 3.28 5.96
CA GLY A 137 -10.71 4.06 7.04
C GLY A 137 -9.71 5.13 6.56
N ASN A 138 -9.71 5.48 5.28
CA ASN A 138 -8.82 6.50 4.72
C ASN A 138 -9.54 7.83 4.54
N ILE A 139 -8.78 8.92 4.58
CA ILE A 139 -9.28 10.25 4.24
C ILE A 139 -9.33 10.36 2.71
N GLY A 140 -10.50 10.68 2.16
CA GLY A 140 -10.65 10.92 0.72
C GLY A 140 -9.72 12.04 0.21
N ARG A 141 -9.10 11.86 -0.96
CA ARG A 141 -8.11 12.81 -1.51
C ARG A 141 -8.64 14.25 -1.62
N GLY A 142 -9.89 14.41 -2.06
CA GLY A 142 -10.52 15.73 -2.17
C GLY A 142 -10.68 16.41 -0.81
N ARG A 143 -11.03 15.67 0.24
CA ARG A 143 -11.15 16.19 1.61
C ARG A 143 -9.77 16.58 2.15
N LEU A 144 -8.77 15.71 1.99
CA LEU A 144 -7.40 16.02 2.38
C LEU A 144 -6.90 17.30 1.70
N ASN A 145 -7.16 17.45 0.39
CA ASN A 145 -6.80 18.67 -0.34
C ASN A 145 -7.51 19.91 0.19
N LYS A 146 -8.80 19.83 0.56
CA LYS A 146 -9.53 20.95 1.19
C LYS A 146 -8.93 21.33 2.54
N ILE A 147 -8.58 20.34 3.37
CA ILE A 147 -7.96 20.55 4.68
C ILE A 147 -6.61 21.27 4.51
N MET A 148 -5.75 20.75 3.62
CA MET A 148 -4.42 21.31 3.35
C MET A 148 -4.49 22.72 2.76
N SER A 149 -5.41 22.93 1.81
CA SER A 149 -5.66 24.23 1.18
C SER A 149 -6.11 25.26 2.22
N GLY A 150 -7.10 24.90 3.03
CA GLY A 150 -7.65 25.77 4.07
C GLY A 150 -6.63 26.19 5.12
N ALA A 151 -5.85 25.21 5.59
CA ALA A 151 -4.77 25.41 6.55
C ALA A 151 -3.50 26.05 5.95
N GLN A 152 -3.49 26.34 4.65
CA GLN A 152 -2.39 26.97 3.92
C GLN A 152 -1.07 26.17 3.93
N LEU A 153 -1.19 24.84 3.87
CA LEU A 153 -0.08 23.89 4.03
C LEU A 153 0.51 23.38 2.72
N PHE A 154 -0.04 23.74 1.55
CA PHE A 154 0.62 23.46 0.28
C PHE A 154 1.84 24.37 0.07
N THR A 155 2.87 23.83 -0.57
CA THR A 155 3.97 24.61 -1.15
C THR A 155 3.46 25.35 -2.39
N GLU A 156 3.84 26.62 -2.57
CA GLU A 156 3.36 27.48 -3.66
C GLU A 156 4.42 27.64 -4.77
N GLU A 157 5.04 26.53 -5.18
CA GLU A 157 5.97 26.52 -6.31
C GLU A 157 5.16 26.29 -7.60
N GLY A 158 5.02 27.33 -8.44
CA GLY A 158 4.36 27.26 -9.75
C GLY A 158 2.82 27.21 -9.75
N TYR A 159 2.17 26.83 -8.63
CA TYR A 159 0.71 26.82 -8.50
C TYR A 159 0.25 27.13 -7.06
N LYS A 160 -0.70 28.06 -6.91
CA LYS A 160 -1.27 28.45 -5.60
C LYS A 160 -2.52 27.62 -5.27
N ALA A 161 -2.31 26.52 -4.55
CA ALA A 161 -3.39 25.64 -4.08
C ALA A 161 -4.02 26.07 -2.74
N ASN A 162 -3.40 27.01 -2.02
CA ASN A 162 -3.87 27.45 -0.70
C ASN A 162 -5.11 28.34 -0.80
N ALA A 163 -6.01 28.20 0.18
CA ALA A 163 -7.15 29.07 0.31
C ALA A 163 -6.68 30.51 0.62
N THR A 164 -7.46 31.47 0.15
CA THR A 164 -7.21 32.91 0.32
C THR A 164 -8.45 33.55 0.92
N ASP A 165 -8.35 34.80 1.36
CA ASP A 165 -9.49 35.53 1.93
C ASP A 165 -10.37 36.20 0.86
N SER A 166 -10.11 35.91 -0.43
CA SER A 166 -10.96 36.38 -1.53
C SER A 166 -12.39 35.82 -1.41
N ARG A 167 -13.40 36.63 -1.80
CA ARG A 167 -14.81 36.21 -1.81
C ARG A 167 -15.04 34.86 -2.50
N ARG A 168 -14.34 34.62 -3.61
CA ARG A 168 -14.39 33.34 -4.36
C ARG A 168 -13.89 32.16 -3.53
N SER A 169 -12.78 32.31 -2.81
CA SER A 169 -12.17 31.24 -2.01
C SER A 169 -12.95 30.99 -0.72
N MET A 170 -13.45 32.05 -0.08
CA MET A 170 -14.36 31.96 1.07
C MET A 170 -15.65 31.21 0.73
N ARG A 171 -16.22 31.43 -0.47
CA ARG A 171 -17.39 30.68 -0.95
C ARG A 171 -17.15 29.17 -1.08
N LYS A 172 -15.92 28.74 -1.39
CA LYS A 172 -15.56 27.30 -1.40
C LYS A 172 -15.52 26.70 0.00
N GLY A 173 -15.48 27.54 1.04
CA GLY A 173 -15.56 27.12 2.44
C GLY A 173 -14.27 26.54 3.01
N ASN A 174 -13.19 26.38 2.24
CA ASN A 174 -11.96 25.72 2.70
C ASN A 174 -11.28 26.48 3.85
N ARG A 175 -11.44 27.80 3.95
CA ARG A 175 -10.77 28.66 4.95
C ARG A 175 -11.15 28.34 6.42
N ARG A 176 -12.13 27.46 6.63
CA ARG A 176 -12.49 26.92 7.95
C ARG A 176 -11.41 26.05 8.58
N TYR A 177 -10.47 25.51 7.79
CA TYR A 177 -9.37 24.68 8.29
C TYR A 177 -8.16 25.54 8.68
N PHE A 178 -7.51 25.21 9.79
CA PHE A 178 -6.35 25.96 10.27
C PHE A 178 -5.41 25.08 11.10
N LEU A 179 -4.13 25.45 11.13
CA LEU A 179 -3.13 24.75 11.93
C LEU A 179 -3.38 25.01 13.42
N LEU A 180 -3.56 23.94 14.19
CA LEU A 180 -3.72 23.99 15.63
C LEU A 180 -2.36 23.91 16.32
N ARG A 181 -2.12 24.83 17.25
CA ARG A 181 -0.87 24.90 18.03
C ARG A 181 -1.17 24.85 19.53
N LYS A 182 -0.29 24.20 20.29
CA LYS A 182 -0.27 24.22 21.76
C LYS A 182 1.09 24.71 22.22
N GLY A 183 1.14 25.85 22.91
CA GLY A 183 2.41 26.49 23.32
C GLY A 183 3.36 26.74 22.14
N GLY A 184 2.84 27.25 21.01
CA GLY A 184 3.60 27.50 19.78
C GLY A 184 3.89 26.24 18.92
N ARG A 185 3.81 25.04 19.48
CA ARG A 185 4.07 23.78 18.76
C ARG A 185 2.85 23.33 17.96
N PRO A 186 2.98 22.99 16.66
CA PRO A 186 1.91 22.37 15.90
C PRO A 186 1.51 21.01 16.51
N ILE A 187 0.20 20.80 16.69
CA ILE A 187 -0.35 19.54 17.23
C ILE A 187 -1.37 18.88 16.29
N GLY A 188 -1.74 19.56 15.21
CA GLY A 188 -2.71 19.05 14.25
C GLY A 188 -3.35 20.14 13.40
N ILE A 189 -4.40 19.78 12.67
CA ILE A 189 -5.25 20.69 11.90
C ILE A 189 -6.66 20.60 12.47
N ALA A 190 -7.27 21.76 12.68
CA ALA A 190 -8.64 21.88 13.15
C ALA A 190 -9.55 22.54 12.11
N GLU A 191 -10.84 22.26 12.21
CA GLU A 191 -11.93 22.84 11.44
C GLU A 191 -12.80 23.72 12.34
N ARG A 192 -13.17 24.91 11.86
CA ARG A 192 -14.22 25.75 12.47
C ARG A 192 -15.59 25.30 11.97
N LEU A 193 -16.49 24.96 12.89
CA LEU A 193 -17.83 24.43 12.56
C LEU A 193 -18.91 25.52 12.45
N GLY A 194 -18.61 26.79 12.78
CA GLY A 194 -19.53 27.89 12.64
C GLY A 194 -18.87 29.27 12.78
N TYR A 195 -19.61 30.30 12.38
CA TYR A 195 -19.31 31.71 12.62
C TYR A 195 -20.55 32.38 13.23
N GLY A 196 -20.45 32.90 14.46
CA GLY A 196 -21.56 33.48 15.22
C GLY A 196 -21.14 33.87 16.65
N LYS A 197 -21.93 34.72 17.34
CA LYS A 197 -21.72 35.04 18.77
C LYS A 197 -21.78 33.72 19.57
N GLY A 198 -20.72 33.39 20.31
CA GLY A 198 -20.56 32.08 20.99
C GLY A 198 -19.89 30.97 20.16
N SER A 199 -19.69 31.18 18.85
CA SER A 199 -19.12 30.18 17.93
C SER A 199 -17.58 30.14 17.88
N ARG A 200 -16.89 31.02 18.62
CA ARG A 200 -15.41 31.03 18.65
C ARG A 200 -14.80 29.72 19.17
N ASN A 201 -15.60 28.90 19.86
CA ASN A 201 -15.13 27.68 20.53
C ASN A 201 -15.57 26.38 19.87
N ASN A 202 -16.36 26.40 18.79
CA ASN A 202 -16.75 25.16 18.12
C ASN A 202 -15.71 24.76 17.06
N ILE A 203 -14.58 24.25 17.54
CA ILE A 203 -13.51 23.71 16.72
C ILE A 203 -13.47 22.19 16.86
N ARG A 204 -13.16 21.50 15.76
CA ARG A 204 -12.94 20.05 15.74
C ARG A 204 -11.56 19.76 15.19
N ILE A 205 -10.77 18.95 15.88
CA ILE A 205 -9.51 18.42 15.33
C ILE A 205 -9.87 17.45 14.21
N VAL A 206 -9.39 17.73 12.99
CA VAL A 206 -9.60 16.86 11.82
C VAL A 206 -8.37 16.02 11.51
N LEU A 207 -7.17 16.52 11.82
CA LEU A 207 -5.92 15.77 11.75
C LEU A 207 -5.14 16.00 13.05
N ALA A 208 -4.67 14.95 13.70
CA ALA A 208 -3.81 15.04 14.88
C ALA A 208 -2.37 14.65 14.52
N PHE A 209 -1.39 15.35 15.10
CA PHE A 209 0.03 15.01 14.97
C PHE A 209 0.47 14.25 16.20
N VAL A 210 0.73 12.97 16.04
CA VAL A 210 1.04 12.05 17.14
C VAL A 210 2.41 11.43 16.94
N ARG A 211 3.08 11.07 18.03
CA ARG A 211 4.22 10.15 18.01
C ARG A 211 3.63 8.75 18.11
N ASN A 212 3.66 7.99 17.02
CA ASN A 212 3.06 6.65 17.03
C ASN A 212 4.14 5.58 17.29
N PRO A 213 3.84 4.51 18.05
CA PRO A 213 4.79 3.45 18.36
C PRO A 213 5.11 2.56 17.15
N SER A 214 6.18 1.76 17.28
CA SER A 214 6.64 0.78 16.31
C SER A 214 5.52 -0.20 15.93
N TYR A 215 5.33 -0.44 14.63
CA TYR A 215 4.41 -1.46 14.16
C TYR A 215 4.97 -2.86 14.46
N SER A 216 4.18 -3.69 15.12
CA SER A 216 4.42 -5.14 15.23
C SER A 216 4.14 -5.81 13.89
N LYS A 217 4.84 -6.91 13.61
CA LYS A 217 4.54 -7.79 12.45
C LYS A 217 3.08 -8.23 12.57
N ARG A 218 2.30 -8.03 11.51
CA ARG A 218 0.87 -8.41 11.45
C ARG A 218 0.58 -9.46 10.39
N LEU A 219 1.42 -9.56 9.37
CA LEU A 219 1.28 -10.52 8.29
C LEU A 219 2.39 -11.55 8.39
N ASP A 220 2.04 -12.78 8.75
CA ASP A 220 2.97 -13.91 8.73
C ASP A 220 3.18 -14.40 7.28
N PHE A 221 3.83 -13.56 6.48
CA PHE A 221 4.02 -13.82 5.05
C PHE A 221 4.83 -15.10 4.81
N PHE A 222 5.90 -15.30 5.58
CA PHE A 222 6.80 -16.43 5.35
C PHE A 222 6.20 -17.73 5.89
N GLY A 223 5.63 -17.73 7.09
CA GLY A 223 5.04 -18.94 7.67
C GLY A 223 3.80 -19.42 6.91
N VAL A 224 2.98 -18.52 6.38
CA VAL A 224 1.85 -18.90 5.50
C VAL A 224 2.36 -19.42 4.16
N ALA A 225 3.35 -18.77 3.56
CA ALA A 225 3.88 -19.21 2.27
C ALA A 225 4.55 -20.58 2.34
N GLU A 226 5.34 -20.83 3.38
CA GLU A 226 6.03 -22.11 3.61
C GLU A 226 5.01 -23.24 3.80
N ARG A 227 4.06 -23.07 4.72
CA ARG A 227 3.02 -24.08 4.99
C ARG A 227 2.22 -24.43 3.74
N VAL A 228 1.74 -23.42 3.00
CA VAL A 228 0.96 -23.66 1.78
C VAL A 228 1.82 -24.30 0.69
N ALA A 229 3.10 -23.95 0.58
CA ALA A 229 4.00 -24.55 -0.39
C ALA A 229 4.26 -26.04 -0.07
N GLU A 230 4.53 -26.37 1.19
CA GLU A 230 4.74 -27.74 1.64
C GLU A 230 3.50 -28.62 1.41
N ASP A 231 2.31 -28.10 1.73
CA ASP A 231 1.05 -28.82 1.56
C ASP A 231 0.69 -29.02 0.08
N GLN A 232 0.91 -28.00 -0.76
CA GLN A 232 0.41 -27.99 -2.14
C GLN A 232 1.41 -28.57 -3.15
N LEU A 233 2.72 -28.46 -2.91
CA LEU A 233 3.72 -28.87 -3.90
C LEU A 233 3.57 -30.34 -4.33
N PRO A 234 3.41 -31.33 -3.43
CA PRO A 234 3.23 -32.72 -3.83
C PRO A 234 1.98 -32.92 -4.70
N ILE A 235 0.85 -32.31 -4.29
CA ILE A 235 -0.42 -32.39 -5.00
C ILE A 235 -0.30 -31.77 -6.40
N GLN A 236 0.26 -30.57 -6.49
CA GLN A 236 0.43 -29.87 -7.76
C GLN A 236 1.42 -30.58 -8.69
N PHE A 237 2.43 -31.25 -8.13
CA PHE A 237 3.36 -32.07 -8.89
C PHE A 237 2.69 -33.28 -9.52
N GLU A 238 1.91 -34.05 -8.76
CA GLU A 238 1.15 -35.18 -9.30
C GLU A 238 0.19 -34.74 -10.42
N LEU A 239 -0.56 -33.66 -10.20
CA LEU A 239 -1.47 -33.09 -11.20
C LEU A 239 -0.74 -32.58 -12.45
N ALA A 240 0.44 -31.98 -12.29
CA ALA A 240 1.24 -31.49 -13.39
C ALA A 240 1.85 -32.65 -14.19
N LEU A 241 2.32 -33.70 -13.52
CA LEU A 241 2.86 -34.90 -14.14
C LEU A 241 1.78 -35.63 -14.95
N ALA A 242 0.62 -35.87 -14.35
CA ALA A 242 -0.52 -36.49 -15.04
C ALA A 242 -0.91 -35.69 -16.30
N ARG A 243 -0.92 -34.35 -16.20
CA ARG A 243 -1.20 -33.48 -17.34
C ARG A 243 -0.12 -33.57 -18.42
N ALA A 244 1.16 -33.54 -18.04
CA ALA A 244 2.27 -33.65 -18.98
C ALA A 244 2.20 -34.95 -19.78
N LEU A 245 1.94 -36.06 -19.09
CA LEU A 245 1.73 -37.38 -19.70
C LEU A 245 0.53 -37.41 -20.66
N ALA A 246 -0.59 -36.77 -20.29
CA ALA A 246 -1.80 -36.71 -21.12
C ALA A 246 -1.65 -35.81 -22.36
N THR A 247 -0.84 -34.74 -22.29
CA THR A 247 -0.61 -33.82 -23.42
C THR A 247 0.41 -34.31 -24.43
N ARG A 248 0.88 -35.56 -24.31
CA ARG A 248 1.74 -36.22 -25.28
C ARG A 248 1.03 -36.28 -26.64
N ARG A 249 1.34 -35.35 -27.54
CA ARG A 249 1.08 -35.56 -28.96
C ARG A 249 2.01 -36.66 -29.45
N SER A 250 1.41 -37.70 -30.03
CA SER A 250 2.05 -38.77 -30.78
C SER A 250 2.95 -38.24 -31.89
#